data_AF-A0AAW1CML6-F1
#
_entry.id   AF-A0AAW1CML6-F1
#
_cell.length_a   1.000
_cell.length_b   1.000
_cell.length_c   1.000
_cell.angle_alpha   90.00
_cell.angle_beta   90.00
_cell.angle_gamma   90.00
#
_symmetry.space_group_name_H-M   'P 1'
#
loop_
_entity.id
_entity.type
_entity.pdbx_description
1 polymer ?
#
loop_
_entity_poly.entity_id
_entity_poly.type
_entity_poly.pdbx_seq_one_letter_code
_entity_poly.pdbx_strand_id
1 'polypeptide(L)'
;MVGSTEVNDIVAGISSIVAGIMALFKLFLFVTRTKEIKSILERLEMIYFKMRKDDDTRQFILEAENIGRKLSLAVVLVLEMAFPIAAFIIAAIDDILTTFRGKHMLLKVWIPWRIENIYVHLLTNTLLTLITIACLSVNAAFFVIELTFSLYIAAYIKQLEQKLIKNGANNQEIYEQHNFIMQLIADYNGELSGQMYLEAVIAPLMPCGYGLAAIRMESLHRTSYMINWYEEEPELRKDLLILMTKTTSLTTVNYKLFAKFDHVLLSATAFGLRPFSKALITSIEAIVIPRDYDMLLFARPLSDFVHFQIPFNCH
;
A
#
# COMPACT_ATOMS: atom_id res chain seq x y z
N MET A 1 -30.35 0.72 -17.16
CA MET A 1 -29.33 -0.18 -16.61
C MET A 1 -27.99 0.55 -16.74
N VAL A 2 -27.38 0.96 -15.64
CA VAL A 2 -26.02 1.51 -15.63
C VAL A 2 -25.08 0.39 -16.08
N GLY A 3 -24.29 0.63 -17.13
CA GLY A 3 -23.41 -0.39 -17.69
C GLY A 3 -22.32 -0.79 -16.69
N SER A 4 -21.94 -2.06 -16.64
CA SER A 4 -20.84 -2.53 -15.76
C SER A 4 -19.53 -1.77 -15.97
N THR A 5 -19.32 -1.22 -17.17
CA THR A 5 -18.20 -0.33 -17.50
C THR A 5 -18.25 1.00 -16.75
N GLU A 6 -19.43 1.61 -16.58
CA GLU A 6 -19.58 2.90 -15.91
C GLU A 6 -19.24 2.78 -14.42
N VAL A 7 -19.61 1.67 -13.77
CA VAL A 7 -19.27 1.42 -12.37
C VAL A 7 -17.76 1.30 -12.18
N ASN A 8 -17.07 0.57 -13.07
CA ASN A 8 -15.61 0.42 -13.03
C ASN A 8 -14.91 1.77 -13.25
N ASP A 9 -15.44 2.59 -14.14
CA ASP A 9 -14.91 3.93 -14.43
C ASP A 9 -15.02 4.85 -13.20
N ILE A 10 -16.17 4.82 -12.52
CA ILE A 10 -16.40 5.59 -11.29
C ILE A 10 -15.44 5.11 -10.17
N VAL A 11 -15.33 3.79 -9.96
CA VAL A 11 -14.45 3.23 -8.92
C VAL A 11 -12.98 3.58 -9.18
N ALA A 12 -12.53 3.49 -10.43
CA ALA A 12 -11.17 3.87 -10.82
C ALA A 12 -10.91 5.38 -10.64
N GLY A 13 -11.87 6.23 -10.98
CA GLY A 13 -11.80 7.67 -10.76
C GLY A 13 -11.70 8.02 -9.27
N ILE A 14 -12.58 7.46 -8.44
CA ILE A 14 -12.55 7.65 -6.98
C ILE A 14 -11.22 7.17 -6.39
N SER A 15 -10.75 5.99 -6.79
CA SER A 15 -9.47 5.44 -6.32
C SER A 15 -8.29 6.37 -6.65
N SER A 16 -8.29 6.94 -7.86
CA SER A 16 -7.25 7.88 -8.30
C SER A 16 -7.28 9.18 -7.50
N ILE A 17 -8.47 9.73 -7.25
CA ILE A 17 -8.65 10.93 -6.43
C ILE A 17 -8.17 10.68 -5.01
N VAL A 18 -8.59 9.56 -4.41
CA VAL A 18 -8.19 9.16 -3.06
C VAL A 18 -6.66 9.04 -2.97
N ALA A 19 -6.03 8.31 -3.90
CA ALA A 19 -4.56 8.18 -3.93
C ALA A 19 -3.84 9.54 -4.07
N GLY A 20 -4.38 10.45 -4.88
CA GLY A 20 -3.86 11.82 -5.01
C GLY A 20 -3.99 12.62 -3.70
N ILE A 21 -5.16 12.57 -3.05
CA ILE A 21 -5.39 13.23 -1.76
C ILE A 21 -4.44 12.67 -0.70
N MET A 22 -4.22 11.35 -0.66
CA MET A 22 -3.26 10.72 0.24
C MET A 22 -1.84 11.26 0.05
N ALA A 23 -1.36 11.32 -1.19
CA ALA A 23 -0.04 11.83 -1.50
C ALA A 23 0.11 13.32 -1.12
N LEU A 24 -0.91 14.14 -1.42
CA LEU A 24 -0.92 15.56 -1.04
C LEU A 24 -0.96 15.75 0.47
N PHE A 25 -1.75 14.95 1.19
CA PHE A 25 -1.83 15.00 2.64
C PHE A 25 -0.49 14.65 3.28
N LYS A 26 0.20 13.60 2.79
CA LYS A 26 1.56 13.26 3.23
C LYS A 26 2.54 14.40 3.00
N LEU A 27 2.53 15.00 1.81
CA LEU A 27 3.39 16.13 1.48
C LEU A 27 3.09 17.34 2.37
N PHE A 28 1.82 17.62 2.62
CA PHE A 28 1.40 18.67 3.54
C PHE A 28 1.86 18.41 4.98
N LEU A 29 1.70 17.19 5.49
CA LEU A 29 2.20 16.79 6.80
C LEU A 29 3.72 16.94 6.89
N PHE A 30 4.45 16.49 5.86
CA PHE A 30 5.90 16.63 5.82
C PHE A 30 6.35 18.08 5.90
N VAL A 31 5.71 18.97 5.11
CA VAL A 31 6.05 20.40 5.06
C VAL A 31 5.67 21.12 6.36
N THR A 32 4.54 20.76 6.96
CA THR A 32 4.07 21.41 8.20
C THR A 32 4.83 20.96 9.43
N ARG A 33 5.24 19.68 9.50
CA ARG A 33 5.90 19.06 10.65
C ARG A 33 7.37 18.73 10.38
N THR A 34 8.03 19.49 9.49
CA THR A 34 9.41 19.18 9.08
C THR A 34 10.38 19.19 10.26
N LYS A 35 10.19 20.09 11.24
CA LYS A 35 11.11 20.23 12.38
C LYS A 35 11.01 19.03 13.32
N GLU A 36 9.78 18.60 13.58
CA GLU A 36 9.43 17.49 14.45
C GLU A 36 9.91 16.17 13.85
N ILE A 37 9.60 15.94 12.56
CA ILE A 37 10.08 14.77 11.81
C ILE A 37 11.61 14.73 11.79
N LYS A 38 12.26 15.87 11.52
CA LYS A 38 13.73 15.95 11.54
C LYS A 38 14.29 15.61 12.91
N SER A 39 13.71 16.13 13.98
CA SER A 39 14.12 15.81 15.35
C SER A 39 13.98 14.32 15.66
N ILE A 40 12.91 13.67 15.21
CA ILE A 40 12.72 12.22 15.38
C ILE A 40 13.81 11.45 14.62
N LEU A 41 14.08 11.82 13.37
CA LEU A 41 15.11 11.18 12.55
C LEU A 41 16.52 11.35 13.13
N GLU A 42 16.87 12.53 13.63
CA GLU A 42 18.16 12.79 14.28
C GLU A 42 18.34 11.94 15.56
N ARG A 43 17.28 11.78 16.36
CA ARG A 43 17.31 10.88 17.54
C ARG A 43 17.42 9.42 17.15
N LEU A 44 16.72 8.99 16.10
CA LEU A 44 16.82 7.65 15.55
C LEU A 44 18.24 7.36 15.03
N GLU A 45 18.85 8.33 14.34
CA GLU A 45 20.22 8.25 13.84
C GLU A 45 21.25 8.16 14.99
N MET A 46 21.04 8.93 16.06
CA MET A 46 21.87 8.83 17.27
C MET A 46 21.81 7.43 17.88
N ILE A 47 20.60 6.86 18.00
CA ILE A 47 20.40 5.48 18.45
C ILE A 47 21.17 4.52 17.56
N TYR A 48 20.96 4.64 16.24
CA TYR A 48 21.61 3.79 15.25
C TYR A 48 23.14 3.82 15.39
N PHE A 49 23.75 5.00 15.54
CA PHE A 49 25.20 5.11 15.74
C PHE A 49 25.67 4.53 17.07
N LYS A 50 24.89 4.69 18.15
CA LYS A 50 25.21 4.08 19.45
C LYS A 50 25.24 2.55 19.34
N MET A 51 24.23 1.97 18.68
CA MET A 51 24.18 0.52 18.47
C MET A 51 25.31 0.04 17.57
N ARG A 52 25.64 0.79 16.50
CA ARG A 52 26.67 0.39 15.53
C ARG A 52 28.08 0.30 16.12
N LYS A 53 28.35 1.04 17.20
CA LYS A 53 29.62 0.99 17.93
C LYS A 53 29.76 -0.22 18.86
N ASP A 54 28.65 -0.86 19.22
CA ASP A 54 28.63 -1.98 20.15
C ASP A 54 28.78 -3.29 19.37
N ASP A 55 29.98 -3.89 19.44
CA ASP A 55 30.39 -5.04 18.63
C ASP A 55 29.46 -6.25 18.80
N ASP A 56 28.92 -6.47 20.00
CA ASP A 56 27.99 -7.57 20.29
C ASP A 56 26.67 -7.43 19.51
N THR A 57 26.33 -6.21 19.10
CA THR A 57 24.99 -5.84 18.63
C THR A 57 24.98 -5.37 17.17
N ARG A 58 26.18 -5.18 16.62
CA ARG A 58 26.43 -4.80 15.24
C ARG A 58 25.75 -5.72 14.23
N GLN A 59 25.65 -7.01 14.52
CA GLN A 59 25.04 -7.99 13.61
C GLN A 59 23.55 -7.70 13.36
N PHE A 60 22.77 -7.35 14.39
CA PHE A 60 21.33 -7.07 14.25
C PHE A 60 21.06 -5.85 13.37
N ILE A 61 21.91 -4.84 13.50
CA ILE A 61 21.79 -3.61 12.70
C ILE A 61 22.13 -3.90 11.25
N LEU A 62 23.22 -4.62 10.97
CA LEU A 62 23.61 -4.97 9.61
C LEU A 62 22.54 -5.82 8.92
N GLU A 63 21.89 -6.71 9.66
CA GLU A 63 20.75 -7.47 9.16
C GLU A 63 19.55 -6.56 8.84
N ALA A 64 19.16 -5.69 9.77
CA ALA A 64 18.09 -4.72 9.58
C ALA A 64 18.35 -3.78 8.38
N GLU A 65 19.58 -3.30 8.21
CA GLU A 65 20.00 -2.49 7.07
C GLU A 65 19.91 -3.25 5.75
N ASN A 66 20.38 -4.50 5.74
CA ASN A 66 20.36 -5.30 4.52
C ASN A 66 18.92 -5.61 4.09
N ILE A 67 18.05 -5.95 5.05
CA ILE A 67 16.62 -6.16 4.83
C ILE A 67 15.99 -4.84 4.35
N GLY A 68 16.17 -3.76 5.09
CA GLY A 68 15.61 -2.44 4.77
C GLY A 68 16.05 -1.94 3.39
N ARG A 69 17.32 -2.09 3.04
CA ARG A 69 17.87 -1.71 1.73
C ARG A 69 17.27 -2.54 0.60
N LYS A 70 17.23 -3.87 0.74
CA LYS A 70 16.63 -4.75 -0.28
C LYS A 70 15.16 -4.41 -0.51
N LEU A 71 14.43 -4.17 0.58
CA LEU A 71 13.01 -3.90 0.54
C LEU A 71 12.71 -2.51 -0.04
N SER A 72 13.48 -1.49 0.37
CA SER A 72 13.38 -0.13 -0.18
C SER A 72 13.71 -0.11 -1.67
N LEU A 73 14.76 -0.82 -2.09
CA LEU A 73 15.11 -0.96 -3.51
C LEU A 73 14.00 -1.68 -4.30
N ALA A 74 13.41 -2.73 -3.74
CA ALA A 74 12.31 -3.44 -4.38
C ALA A 74 11.09 -2.51 -4.55
N VAL A 75 10.73 -1.74 -3.52
CA VAL A 75 9.61 -0.79 -3.58
C VAL A 75 9.86 0.28 -4.64
N VAL A 76 11.02 0.94 -4.64
CA VAL A 76 11.34 1.99 -5.61
C VAL A 76 11.41 1.42 -7.03
N LEU A 77 12.14 0.32 -7.24
CA LEU A 77 12.37 -0.19 -8.59
C LEU A 77 11.12 -0.83 -9.20
N VAL A 78 10.38 -1.61 -8.42
CA VAL A 78 9.22 -2.37 -8.92
C VAL A 78 7.96 -1.50 -8.92
N LEU A 79 7.67 -0.79 -7.82
CA LEU A 79 6.40 -0.08 -7.67
C LEU A 79 6.44 1.33 -8.24
N GLU A 80 7.54 2.07 -8.07
CA GLU A 80 7.63 3.46 -8.52
C GLU A 80 8.02 3.57 -10.00
N MET A 81 8.97 2.77 -10.46
CA MET A 81 9.54 2.91 -11.82
C MET A 81 8.86 1.97 -12.82
N ALA A 82 8.89 0.66 -12.56
CA ALA A 82 8.42 -0.32 -13.55
C ALA A 82 6.92 -0.19 -13.84
N PHE A 83 6.10 0.03 -12.80
CA PHE A 83 4.65 0.04 -12.94
C PHE A 83 4.10 1.17 -13.83
N PRO A 84 4.32 2.47 -13.53
CA PRO A 84 3.75 3.54 -14.35
C PRO A 84 4.32 3.56 -15.77
N ILE A 85 5.59 3.16 -15.94
CA ILE A 85 6.20 3.02 -17.26
C ILE A 85 5.52 1.90 -18.06
N ALA A 86 5.33 0.73 -17.46
CA ALA A 86 4.65 -0.38 -18.12
C ALA A 86 3.19 -0.02 -18.47
N ALA A 87 2.47 0.62 -17.54
CA ALA A 87 1.11 1.09 -17.78
C ALA A 87 1.03 2.11 -18.92
N PHE A 88 2.00 3.03 -19.00
CA PHE A 88 2.10 3.98 -20.11
C PHE A 88 2.36 3.28 -21.45
N ILE A 89 3.27 2.31 -21.49
CA ILE A 89 3.57 1.54 -22.71
C ILE A 89 2.35 0.75 -23.16
N ILE A 90 1.67 0.06 -22.24
CA ILE A 90 0.45 -0.71 -22.56
C ILE A 90 -0.63 0.21 -23.10
N ALA A 91 -0.89 1.35 -22.45
CA ALA A 91 -1.86 2.34 -22.93
C ALA A 91 -1.51 2.83 -24.34
N ALA A 92 -0.24 3.16 -24.59
CA ALA A 92 0.22 3.59 -25.91
C ALA A 92 0.04 2.52 -26.99
N ILE A 93 0.33 1.24 -26.68
CA ILE A 93 0.12 0.12 -27.61
C ILE A 93 -1.37 -0.06 -27.91
N ASP A 94 -2.22 -0.02 -26.88
CA ASP A 94 -3.67 -0.21 -27.03
C ASP A 94 -4.30 0.92 -27.86
N ASP A 95 -3.88 2.17 -27.64
CA ASP A 95 -4.32 3.32 -28.43
C ASP A 95 -3.93 3.18 -29.92
N ILE A 96 -2.71 2.69 -30.21
CA ILE A 96 -2.23 2.44 -31.58
C ILE A 96 -3.06 1.33 -32.23
N LEU A 97 -3.29 0.21 -31.53
CA LEU A 97 -4.02 -0.95 -32.07
C LEU A 97 -5.50 -0.66 -32.29
N THR A 98 -6.12 0.14 -31.43
CA THR A 98 -7.56 0.47 -31.50
C THR A 98 -7.87 1.65 -32.43
N THR A 99 -6.89 2.12 -33.22
CA THR A 99 -7.02 3.32 -34.08
C THR A 99 -7.59 4.53 -33.33
N PHE A 100 -7.21 4.69 -32.05
CA PHE A 100 -7.65 5.79 -31.18
C PHE A 100 -9.17 5.85 -30.91
N ARG A 101 -9.90 4.75 -31.07
CA ARG A 101 -11.34 4.71 -30.75
C ARG A 101 -11.61 4.69 -29.25
N GLY A 102 -10.79 3.99 -28.47
CA GLY A 102 -10.81 4.03 -27.01
C GLY A 102 -9.68 4.93 -26.55
N LYS A 103 -9.97 6.17 -26.14
CA LYS A 103 -8.94 7.05 -25.56
C LYS A 103 -8.63 6.54 -24.16
N HIS A 104 -7.75 5.55 -24.05
CA HIS A 104 -7.39 4.96 -22.77
C HIS A 104 -6.40 5.90 -22.06
N MET A 105 -6.85 6.45 -20.93
CA MET A 105 -6.03 7.34 -20.10
C MET A 105 -5.56 6.59 -18.87
N LEU A 106 -4.29 6.81 -18.51
CA LEU A 106 -3.65 6.15 -17.36
C LEU A 106 -4.32 6.51 -16.03
N LEU A 107 -4.89 7.70 -15.93
CA LEU A 107 -5.76 8.12 -14.83
C LEU A 107 -7.06 8.66 -15.42
N LYS A 108 -8.20 8.21 -14.87
CA LYS A 108 -9.53 8.74 -15.23
C LYS A 108 -9.77 10.04 -14.49
N VAL A 109 -9.15 11.11 -14.97
CA VAL A 109 -9.24 12.45 -14.39
C VAL A 109 -9.86 13.39 -15.41
N TRP A 110 -10.61 14.37 -14.93
CA TRP A 110 -11.14 15.43 -15.78
C TRP A 110 -10.00 16.29 -16.31
N ILE A 111 -9.94 16.44 -17.63
CA ILE A 111 -8.92 17.22 -18.31
C ILE A 111 -9.58 18.49 -18.87
N PRO A 112 -9.06 19.69 -18.56
CA PRO A 112 -9.70 20.94 -18.97
C PRO A 112 -9.58 21.24 -20.47
N TRP A 113 -8.71 20.54 -21.20
CA TRP A 113 -8.51 20.73 -22.64
C TRP A 113 -9.10 19.59 -23.46
N ARG A 114 -9.46 19.90 -24.72
CA ARG A 114 -10.03 18.92 -25.65
C ARG A 114 -8.94 18.11 -26.33
N ILE A 115 -9.07 16.78 -26.30
CA ILE A 115 -8.14 15.86 -26.97
C ILE A 115 -8.57 15.70 -28.43
N GLU A 116 -8.08 16.58 -29.30
CA GLU A 116 -8.40 16.56 -30.74
C GLU A 116 -7.40 15.74 -31.56
N ASN A 117 -6.11 15.76 -31.18
CA ASN A 117 -5.02 15.13 -31.93
C ASN A 117 -4.23 14.14 -31.08
N ILE A 118 -3.59 13.17 -31.74
CA ILE A 118 -2.71 12.17 -31.12
C ILE A 118 -1.58 12.79 -30.28
N TYR A 119 -1.00 13.91 -30.73
CA TYR A 119 0.06 14.59 -29.99
C TYR A 119 -0.42 15.14 -28.65
N VAL A 120 -1.64 15.70 -28.61
CA VAL A 120 -2.26 16.21 -27.38
C VAL A 120 -2.58 15.04 -26.44
N HIS A 121 -3.04 13.91 -26.98
CA HIS A 121 -3.28 12.69 -26.21
C HIS A 121 -1.99 12.14 -25.58
N LEU A 122 -0.94 11.96 -26.38
CA LEU A 122 0.37 11.49 -25.90
C LEU A 122 0.95 12.43 -24.85
N LEU A 123 0.92 13.74 -25.09
CA LEU A 123 1.39 14.73 -24.13
C LEU A 123 0.61 14.65 -22.81
N THR A 124 -0.71 14.50 -22.88
CA THR A 124 -1.58 14.36 -21.71
C THR A 124 -1.25 13.08 -20.93
N ASN A 125 -1.11 11.95 -21.62
CA ASN A 125 -0.73 10.69 -20.98
C ASN A 125 0.68 10.77 -20.37
N THR A 126 1.65 11.42 -21.03
CA THR A 126 2.99 11.64 -20.45
C THR A 126 2.91 12.49 -19.18
N LEU A 127 2.14 13.58 -19.19
CA LEU A 127 1.94 14.42 -18.00
C LEU A 127 1.29 13.62 -16.85
N LEU A 128 0.25 12.84 -17.14
CA LEU A 128 -0.42 11.99 -16.14
C LEU A 128 0.54 10.92 -15.58
N THR A 129 1.41 10.34 -16.41
CA THR A 129 2.44 9.40 -15.95
C THR A 129 3.43 10.10 -15.01
N LEU A 130 3.89 11.31 -15.34
CA LEU A 130 4.80 12.07 -14.48
C LEU A 130 4.16 12.43 -13.13
N ILE A 131 2.89 12.85 -13.14
CA ILE A 131 2.11 13.12 -11.91
C ILE A 131 2.00 11.82 -11.09
N THR A 132 1.72 10.69 -11.73
CA THR A 132 1.61 9.39 -11.06
C THR A 132 2.93 8.99 -10.41
N ILE A 133 4.06 9.11 -11.13
CA ILE A 133 5.40 8.84 -10.60
C ILE A 133 5.67 9.74 -9.40
N ALA A 134 5.36 11.04 -9.48
CA ALA A 134 5.54 11.96 -8.35
C ALA A 134 4.72 11.54 -7.13
N CYS A 135 3.43 11.22 -7.30
CA CYS A 135 2.59 10.73 -6.20
C CYS A 135 3.09 9.40 -5.61
N LEU A 136 3.57 8.47 -6.45
CA LEU A 136 4.14 7.21 -6.00
C LEU A 136 5.45 7.43 -5.24
N SER A 137 6.31 8.35 -5.68
CA SER A 137 7.57 8.69 -5.01
C SER A 137 7.35 9.21 -3.60
N VAL A 138 6.36 10.09 -3.40
CA VAL A 138 5.99 10.60 -2.06
C VAL A 138 5.53 9.45 -1.17
N ASN A 139 4.66 8.57 -1.67
CA ASN A 139 4.19 7.43 -0.91
C ASN A 139 5.32 6.44 -0.59
N ALA A 140 6.21 6.17 -1.55
CA ALA A 140 7.36 5.30 -1.38
C ALA A 140 8.34 5.86 -0.35
N ALA A 141 8.62 7.17 -0.37
CA ALA A 141 9.49 7.82 0.60
C ALA A 141 8.97 7.68 2.04
N PHE A 142 7.67 7.94 2.25
CA PHE A 142 7.03 7.74 3.55
C PHE A 142 7.06 6.29 4.00
N PHE A 143 6.76 5.38 3.08
CA PHE A 143 6.83 3.95 3.33
C PHE A 143 8.25 3.51 3.75
N VAL A 144 9.29 4.02 3.09
CA VAL A 144 10.69 3.74 3.45
C VAL A 144 11.06 4.31 4.81
N ILE A 145 10.55 5.50 5.17
CA ILE A 145 10.75 6.08 6.51
C ILE A 145 10.10 5.20 7.58
N GLU A 146 8.83 4.83 7.40
CA GLU A 146 8.08 3.97 8.33
C GLU A 146 8.74 2.59 8.49
N LEU A 147 9.18 2.00 7.38
CA LEU A 147 9.90 0.74 7.37
C LEU A 147 11.23 0.84 8.12
N THR A 148 12.03 1.85 7.82
CA THR A 148 13.35 2.06 8.45
C THR A 148 13.19 2.27 9.96
N PHE A 149 12.23 3.11 10.36
CA PHE A 149 11.90 3.33 11.77
C PHE A 149 11.54 2.01 12.46
N SER A 150 10.60 1.24 11.87
CA SER A 150 10.15 -0.04 12.43
C SER A 150 11.29 -1.06 12.57
N LEU A 151 12.14 -1.20 11.56
CA LEU A 151 13.28 -2.11 11.58
C LEU A 151 14.33 -1.72 12.63
N TYR A 152 14.61 -0.43 12.81
CA TYR A 152 15.56 0.04 13.81
C TYR A 152 15.04 -0.10 15.24
N ILE A 153 13.75 0.19 15.48
CA ILE A 153 13.13 -0.06 16.78
C ILE A 153 13.15 -1.56 17.10
N ALA A 154 12.83 -2.43 16.14
CA ALA A 154 12.89 -3.88 16.34
C ALA A 154 14.32 -4.36 16.65
N ALA A 155 15.33 -3.87 15.92
CA ALA A 155 16.73 -4.19 16.19
C ALA A 155 17.18 -3.70 17.58
N TYR A 156 16.70 -2.54 18.02
CA TYR A 156 17.01 -2.02 19.35
C TYR A 156 16.35 -2.83 20.46
N ILE A 157 15.08 -3.21 20.30
CA ILE A 157 14.38 -4.03 21.30
C ILE A 157 15.12 -5.36 21.48
N LYS A 158 15.55 -6.00 20.38
CA LYS A 158 16.41 -7.19 20.44
C LYS A 158 17.71 -6.96 21.19
N GLN A 159 18.36 -5.81 20.94
CA GLN A 159 19.58 -5.45 21.64
C GLN A 159 19.34 -5.34 23.15
N LEU A 160 18.26 -4.68 23.55
CA LEU A 160 17.90 -4.55 24.96
C LEU A 160 17.63 -5.90 25.61
N GLU A 161 16.93 -6.79 24.92
CA GLU A 161 16.65 -8.14 25.40
C GLU A 161 17.97 -8.90 25.67
N GLN A 162 18.92 -8.84 24.74
CA GLN A 162 20.22 -9.47 24.94
C GLN A 162 21.02 -8.86 26.09
N LYS A 163 20.99 -7.53 26.23
CA LYS A 163 21.64 -6.85 27.36
C LYS A 163 21.00 -7.24 28.69
N LEU A 164 19.68 -7.42 28.71
CA LEU A 164 18.95 -7.86 29.89
C LEU A 164 19.33 -9.29 30.28
N ILE A 165 19.46 -10.19 29.30
CA ILE A 165 19.90 -11.58 29.52
C ILE A 165 21.36 -11.61 30.03
N LYS A 166 22.25 -10.82 29.43
CA LYS A 166 23.69 -10.83 29.75
C LYS A 166 24.03 -10.15 31.08
N ASN A 167 23.43 -8.99 31.34
CA ASN A 167 23.78 -8.14 32.49
C ASN A 167 22.79 -8.24 33.66
N GLY A 168 21.65 -8.91 33.46
CA GLY A 168 20.57 -9.01 34.44
C GLY A 168 19.76 -7.71 34.58
N ALA A 169 18.62 -7.82 35.28
CA ALA A 169 17.64 -6.74 35.44
C ALA A 169 18.08 -5.60 36.39
N ASN A 170 19.30 -5.65 36.94
CA ASN A 170 19.79 -4.67 37.91
C ASN A 170 20.59 -3.53 37.27
N ASN A 171 20.77 -3.54 35.94
CA ASN A 171 21.49 -2.48 35.24
C ASN A 171 20.54 -1.31 34.92
N GLN A 172 20.74 -0.18 35.62
CA GLN A 172 19.96 1.05 35.42
C GLN A 172 20.01 1.57 33.97
N GLU A 173 21.13 1.36 33.25
CA GLU A 173 21.28 1.82 31.87
C GLU A 173 20.24 1.18 30.93
N ILE A 174 19.82 -0.06 31.19
CA ILE A 174 18.82 -0.76 30.38
C ILE A 174 17.45 -0.07 30.48
N TYR A 175 17.08 0.38 31.68
CA TYR A 175 15.81 1.09 31.90
C TYR A 175 15.83 2.49 31.29
N GLU A 176 16.97 3.20 31.37
CA GLU A 176 17.13 4.50 30.72
C GLU A 176 17.01 4.39 29.19
N GLN A 177 17.64 3.36 28.61
CA GLN A 177 17.55 3.07 27.19
C GLN A 177 16.13 2.67 26.77
N HIS A 178 15.44 1.84 27.56
CA HIS A 178 14.06 1.47 27.29
C HIS A 178 13.11 2.69 27.35
N ASN A 179 13.22 3.52 28.38
CA ASN A 179 12.43 4.75 28.50
C ASN A 179 12.66 5.70 27.33
N PHE A 180 13.91 5.81 26.87
CA PHE A 180 14.24 6.64 25.71
C PHE A 180 13.55 6.14 24.42
N ILE A 181 13.52 4.83 24.17
CA ILE A 181 12.75 4.28 23.03
C ILE A 181 11.27 4.58 23.19
N MET A 182 10.71 4.35 24.38
CA MET A 182 9.28 4.54 24.60
C MET A 182 8.87 5.99 24.34
N GLN A 183 9.72 6.95 24.72
CA GLN A 183 9.53 8.35 24.35
C GLN A 183 9.65 8.57 22.84
N LEU A 184 10.64 7.97 22.18
CA LEU A 184 10.80 8.09 20.72
C LEU A 184 9.59 7.53 19.95
N ILE A 185 9.05 6.38 20.38
CA ILE A 185 7.83 5.78 19.81
C ILE A 185 6.61 6.66 20.10
N ALA A 186 6.49 7.19 21.32
CA ALA A 186 5.38 8.08 21.68
C ALA A 186 5.37 9.34 20.83
N ASP A 187 6.54 9.96 20.62
CA ASP A 187 6.69 11.14 19.77
C ASP A 187 6.42 10.80 18.30
N TYR A 188 6.97 9.68 17.80
CA TYR A 188 6.69 9.21 16.45
C TYR A 188 5.19 9.01 16.22
N ASN A 189 4.50 8.38 17.18
CA ASN A 189 3.06 8.19 17.11
C ASN A 189 2.31 9.53 17.22
N GLY A 190 2.72 10.45 18.08
CA GLY A 190 2.13 11.80 18.17
C GLY A 190 2.18 12.57 16.84
N GLU A 191 3.24 12.35 16.06
CA GLU A 191 3.45 13.04 14.79
C GLU A 191 2.82 12.33 13.59
N LEU A 192 2.91 11.00 13.50
CA LEU A 192 2.59 10.23 12.29
C LEU A 192 1.37 9.29 12.42
N SER A 193 0.85 9.06 13.63
CA SER A 193 -0.29 8.13 13.82
C SER A 193 -1.55 8.55 13.05
N GLY A 194 -1.80 9.85 12.93
CA GLY A 194 -2.95 10.37 12.20
C GLY A 194 -2.92 9.98 10.71
N GLN A 195 -1.74 10.01 10.10
CA GLN A 195 -1.55 9.55 8.72
C GLN A 195 -1.78 8.04 8.60
N MET A 196 -1.16 7.25 9.48
CA MET A 196 -1.30 5.79 9.47
C MET A 196 -2.76 5.36 9.68
N TYR A 197 -3.49 6.05 10.56
CA TYR A 197 -4.91 5.81 10.79
C TYR A 197 -5.73 6.09 9.53
N LEU A 198 -5.49 7.23 8.89
CA LEU A 198 -6.18 7.62 7.66
C LEU A 198 -5.87 6.63 6.52
N GLU A 199 -4.62 6.17 6.40
CA GLU A 199 -4.25 5.08 5.50
C GLU A 199 -4.95 3.76 5.81
N ALA A 200 -5.03 3.37 7.08
CA ALA A 200 -5.69 2.14 7.49
C ALA A 200 -7.20 2.15 7.23
N VAL A 201 -7.85 3.31 7.33
CA VAL A 201 -9.27 3.49 7.02
C VAL A 201 -9.52 3.53 5.51
N ILE A 202 -8.62 4.16 4.75
CA ILE A 202 -8.78 4.35 3.31
C ILE A 202 -8.31 3.14 2.49
N ALA A 203 -7.26 2.46 2.92
CA ALA A 203 -6.68 1.32 2.20
C ALA A 203 -7.69 0.21 1.90
N PRO A 204 -8.66 -0.15 2.79
CA PRO A 204 -9.71 -1.12 2.49
C PRO A 204 -10.75 -0.63 1.48
N LEU A 205 -11.02 0.68 1.39
CA LEU A 205 -12.04 1.22 0.48
C LEU A 205 -11.72 0.93 -0.99
N MET A 206 -10.44 0.96 -1.36
CA MET A 206 -9.98 0.67 -2.72
C MET A 206 -10.25 -0.78 -3.16
N PRO A 207 -9.76 -1.84 -2.49
CA PRO A 207 -10.05 -3.22 -2.85
C PRO A 207 -11.53 -3.58 -2.65
N CYS A 208 -12.25 -2.95 -1.71
CA CYS A 208 -13.69 -3.17 -1.56
C CYS A 208 -14.49 -2.64 -2.76
N GLY A 209 -14.10 -1.50 -3.34
CA GLY A 209 -14.71 -0.99 -4.57
C GLY A 209 -14.54 -1.94 -5.75
N TYR A 210 -13.32 -2.45 -5.95
CA TYR A 210 -13.04 -3.44 -7.00
C TYR A 210 -13.66 -4.82 -6.72
N GLY A 211 -13.72 -5.24 -5.45
CA GLY A 211 -14.38 -6.47 -5.04
C GLY A 211 -15.89 -6.43 -5.28
N LEU A 212 -16.54 -5.30 -4.99
CA LEU A 212 -17.96 -5.09 -5.28
C LEU A 212 -18.24 -5.10 -6.78
N ALA A 213 -17.36 -4.48 -7.58
CA ALA A 213 -17.44 -4.52 -9.03
C ALA A 213 -17.33 -5.96 -9.57
N ALA A 214 -16.39 -6.74 -9.05
CA ALA A 214 -16.22 -8.15 -9.41
C ALA A 214 -17.44 -9.00 -9.05
N ILE A 215 -17.97 -8.86 -7.82
CA ILE A 215 -19.16 -9.59 -7.35
C ILE A 215 -20.39 -9.23 -8.20
N ARG A 216 -20.58 -7.95 -8.55
CA ARG A 216 -21.68 -7.52 -9.42
C ARG A 216 -21.55 -8.09 -10.83
N MET A 217 -20.33 -8.20 -11.35
CA MET A 217 -20.06 -8.76 -12.66
C MET A 217 -20.35 -10.27 -12.70
N GLU A 218 -20.00 -10.98 -11.64
CA GLU A 218 -20.37 -12.40 -11.45
C GLU A 218 -21.88 -12.59 -11.30
N SER A 219 -22.55 -11.71 -10.53
CA SER A 219 -24.00 -11.74 -10.40
C SER A 219 -24.69 -11.51 -11.75
N LEU A 220 -24.22 -10.55 -12.55
CA LEU A 220 -24.76 -10.26 -13.89
C LEU A 220 -24.57 -11.45 -14.83
N HIS A 221 -23.39 -12.08 -14.76
CA HIS A 221 -23.09 -13.29 -15.49
C HIS A 221 -24.07 -14.43 -15.12
N ARG A 222 -24.24 -14.70 -13.83
CA ARG A 222 -25.16 -15.72 -13.32
C ARG A 222 -26.61 -15.44 -13.70
N THR A 223 -27.09 -14.20 -13.60
CA THR A 223 -28.46 -13.85 -14.00
C THR A 223 -28.68 -14.01 -15.50
N SER A 224 -27.66 -13.75 -16.33
CA SER A 224 -27.76 -13.95 -17.79
C SER A 224 -27.94 -15.43 -18.16
N TYR A 225 -27.38 -16.35 -17.37
CA TYR A 225 -27.59 -17.80 -17.54
C TYR A 225 -28.95 -18.29 -17.07
N MET A 226 -29.63 -17.56 -16.19
CA MET A 226 -30.92 -17.96 -15.61
C MET A 226 -32.12 -17.51 -16.44
N ILE A 227 -31.92 -16.67 -17.45
CA ILE A 227 -32.96 -16.26 -18.40
C ILE A 227 -33.12 -17.36 -19.45
N ASN A 228 -34.35 -17.64 -19.89
CA ASN A 228 -34.65 -18.57 -20.99
C ASN A 228 -34.20 -18.00 -22.35
N TRP A 229 -32.90 -17.73 -22.51
CA TRP A 229 -32.28 -17.10 -23.68
C TRP A 229 -32.56 -17.82 -25.01
N TYR A 230 -32.98 -19.08 -24.95
CA TYR A 230 -33.38 -19.89 -26.10
C TYR A 230 -34.81 -19.59 -26.60
N GLU A 231 -35.64 -18.92 -25.79
CA GLU A 231 -37.01 -18.49 -26.13
C GLU A 231 -37.05 -17.06 -26.68
N GLU A 232 -35.99 -16.29 -26.46
CA GLU A 232 -35.87 -14.89 -26.91
C GLU A 232 -35.67 -14.76 -28.41
N GLU A 233 -36.08 -13.60 -28.96
CA GLU A 233 -35.88 -13.21 -30.35
C GLU A 233 -34.41 -13.30 -30.80
N PRO A 234 -34.13 -13.62 -32.07
CA PRO A 234 -32.78 -13.87 -32.55
C PRO A 234 -31.81 -12.69 -32.37
N GLU A 235 -32.31 -11.45 -32.37
CA GLU A 235 -31.49 -10.25 -32.11
C GLU A 235 -31.07 -10.16 -30.63
N LEU A 236 -32.04 -10.27 -29.71
CA LEU A 236 -31.81 -10.30 -28.25
C LEU A 236 -30.90 -11.46 -27.84
N ARG A 237 -31.07 -12.63 -28.46
CA ARG A 237 -30.23 -13.81 -28.23
C ARG A 237 -28.77 -13.55 -28.59
N LYS A 238 -28.52 -12.87 -29.70
CA LYS A 238 -27.16 -12.51 -30.13
C LYS A 238 -26.51 -11.57 -29.12
N ASP A 239 -27.25 -10.58 -28.63
CA ASP A 239 -26.75 -9.63 -27.63
C ASP A 239 -26.49 -10.28 -26.26
N LEU A 240 -27.37 -11.18 -25.82
CA LEU A 240 -27.17 -12.02 -24.62
C LEU A 240 -25.93 -12.91 -24.75
N LEU A 241 -25.73 -13.54 -25.90
CA LEU A 241 -24.54 -14.35 -26.16
C LEU A 241 -23.26 -13.52 -26.16
N ILE A 242 -23.30 -12.30 -26.72
CA ILE A 242 -22.16 -11.36 -26.65
C ILE A 242 -21.89 -10.95 -25.20
N LEU A 243 -22.94 -10.65 -24.42
CA LEU A 243 -22.82 -10.30 -23.00
C LEU A 243 -22.24 -11.45 -22.18
N MET A 244 -22.74 -12.67 -22.37
CA MET A 244 -22.24 -13.90 -21.71
C MET A 244 -20.80 -14.20 -22.10
N THR A 245 -20.43 -14.00 -23.36
CA THR A 245 -19.06 -14.19 -23.87
C THR A 245 -18.10 -13.16 -23.30
N LYS A 246 -18.52 -11.89 -23.23
CA LYS A 246 -17.72 -10.81 -22.63
C LYS A 246 -17.55 -11.04 -21.13
N THR A 247 -18.60 -11.44 -20.42
CA THR A 247 -18.57 -11.66 -18.96
C THR A 247 -17.84 -12.95 -18.56
N THR A 248 -17.83 -14.01 -19.38
CA THR A 248 -16.97 -15.20 -19.17
C THR A 248 -15.48 -14.88 -19.35
N SER A 249 -15.12 -13.95 -20.25
CA SER A 249 -13.71 -13.59 -20.49
C SER A 249 -13.06 -12.81 -19.33
N LEU A 250 -13.87 -12.30 -18.40
CA LEU A 250 -13.42 -11.58 -17.20
C LEU A 250 -13.33 -12.45 -15.94
N THR A 251 -13.86 -13.69 -15.95
CA THR A 251 -13.96 -14.54 -14.75
C THR A 251 -12.94 -15.67 -14.64
N THR A 252 -12.06 -15.87 -15.63
CA THR A 252 -10.93 -16.81 -15.45
C THR A 252 -9.77 -16.13 -14.71
N VAL A 253 -9.91 -16.02 -13.39
CA VAL A 253 -8.77 -15.97 -12.47
C VAL A 253 -8.13 -17.36 -12.47
N ASN A 254 -7.44 -17.67 -13.57
CA ASN A 254 -6.63 -18.88 -13.67
C ASN A 254 -5.25 -18.56 -13.14
N TYR A 255 -4.98 -18.97 -11.90
CA TYR A 255 -3.63 -18.98 -11.33
C TYR A 255 -2.77 -19.99 -12.09
N LYS A 256 -2.05 -19.54 -13.10
CA LYS A 256 -0.78 -20.10 -13.57
C LYS A 256 -0.09 -19.12 -14.51
N LEU A 257 0.93 -18.45 -13.96
CA LEU A 257 1.94 -17.61 -14.60
C LEU A 257 1.46 -16.28 -15.25
N PHE A 258 1.71 -15.20 -14.50
CA PHE A 258 1.75 -13.78 -14.88
C PHE A 258 0.42 -13.07 -15.14
N ALA A 259 0.09 -12.15 -14.23
CA ALA A 259 -1.16 -11.43 -14.10
C ALA A 259 -1.56 -10.62 -15.34
N LYS A 260 -2.88 -10.55 -15.59
CA LYS A 260 -3.51 -9.54 -16.45
C LYS A 260 -3.59 -8.24 -15.63
N PHE A 261 -2.95 -7.17 -16.11
CA PHE A 261 -2.88 -5.88 -15.43
C PHE A 261 -4.22 -5.16 -15.53
N ASP A 262 -4.89 -4.98 -14.40
CA ASP A 262 -6.02 -4.07 -14.22
C ASP A 262 -5.65 -3.05 -13.13
N HIS A 263 -6.30 -1.89 -13.09
CA HIS A 263 -6.16 -0.88 -12.02
C HIS A 263 -6.46 -1.45 -10.61
N VAL A 264 -7.13 -2.60 -10.56
CA VAL A 264 -7.29 -3.45 -9.38
C VAL A 264 -5.93 -3.87 -8.81
N LEU A 265 -4.97 -4.28 -9.65
CA LEU A 265 -3.62 -4.63 -9.24
C LEU A 265 -2.82 -3.38 -8.88
N LEU A 266 -3.03 -2.24 -9.55
CA LEU A 266 -2.43 -0.95 -9.16
C LEU A 266 -2.80 -0.57 -7.72
N SER A 267 -4.09 -0.59 -7.39
CA SER A 267 -4.56 -0.27 -6.04
C SER A 267 -4.26 -1.38 -5.02
N ALA A 268 -4.40 -2.65 -5.39
CA ALA A 268 -4.10 -3.78 -4.54
C ALA A 268 -2.60 -4.10 -4.40
N THR A 269 -1.70 -3.46 -5.15
CA THR A 269 -0.24 -3.60 -5.00
C THR A 269 0.36 -2.33 -4.41
N ALA A 270 -0.15 -1.14 -4.73
CA ALA A 270 0.21 0.10 -4.04
C ALA A 270 -0.35 0.15 -2.60
N PHE A 271 -1.52 -0.45 -2.35
CA PHE A 271 -2.12 -0.62 -1.01
C PHE A 271 -2.19 -2.08 -0.57
N GLY A 272 -1.53 -2.97 -1.34
CA GLY A 272 -1.25 -4.37 -1.03
C GLY A 272 -0.33 -4.59 0.15
N LEU A 273 -0.38 -3.70 1.13
CA LEU A 273 0.29 -3.85 2.39
C LEU A 273 -0.38 -4.90 3.27
N ARG A 274 -1.32 -5.74 2.81
CA ARG A 274 -1.79 -6.91 3.60
C ARG A 274 -0.88 -8.13 3.50
N PRO A 275 -0.51 -8.64 2.30
CA PRO A 275 0.55 -9.62 2.21
C PRO A 275 1.90 -9.03 2.67
N PHE A 276 2.11 -7.72 2.51
CA PHE A 276 3.30 -7.06 3.00
C PHE A 276 3.27 -6.79 4.50
N SER A 277 2.16 -6.35 5.12
CA SER A 277 2.05 -6.23 6.58
C SER A 277 2.06 -7.61 7.21
N LYS A 278 1.51 -8.63 6.55
CA LYS A 278 1.66 -10.01 6.99
C LYS A 278 3.10 -10.48 6.83
N ALA A 279 3.82 -10.15 5.75
CA ALA A 279 5.25 -10.45 5.60
C ALA A 279 6.13 -9.61 6.54
N LEU A 280 5.73 -8.39 6.88
CA LEU A 280 6.39 -7.49 7.82
C LEU A 280 6.12 -7.96 9.24
N ILE A 281 4.89 -8.33 9.58
CA ILE A 281 4.50 -8.97 10.84
C ILE A 281 5.19 -10.31 10.96
N THR A 282 5.25 -11.14 9.92
CA THR A 282 5.96 -12.43 9.94
C THR A 282 7.48 -12.23 9.95
N SER A 283 8.02 -11.18 9.33
CA SER A 283 9.45 -10.83 9.43
C SER A 283 9.77 -10.26 10.81
N ILE A 284 8.89 -9.42 11.37
CA ILE A 284 8.96 -8.89 12.73
C ILE A 284 8.78 -10.03 13.73
N GLU A 285 7.91 -11.02 13.51
CA GLU A 285 7.73 -12.21 14.34
C GLU A 285 8.92 -13.16 14.22
N ALA A 286 9.46 -13.36 13.02
CA ALA A 286 10.68 -14.14 12.80
C ALA A 286 11.93 -13.46 13.37
N ILE A 287 11.92 -12.14 13.46
CA ILE A 287 12.95 -11.34 14.11
C ILE A 287 12.70 -11.40 15.64
N VAL A 288 11.56 -10.96 16.14
CA VAL A 288 11.24 -10.71 17.56
C VAL A 288 10.94 -11.98 18.37
N ILE A 289 10.59 -13.12 17.75
CA ILE A 289 10.24 -14.35 18.49
C ILE A 289 11.22 -15.48 18.13
N PRO A 290 12.27 -15.72 18.94
CA PRO A 290 12.95 -17.01 18.92
C PRO A 290 11.93 -18.08 19.36
N ARG A 291 11.84 -19.19 18.61
CA ARG A 291 10.87 -20.28 18.83
C ARG A 291 10.93 -20.97 20.20
N ASP A 292 11.87 -20.63 21.09
CA ASP A 292 12.25 -21.49 22.21
C ASP A 292 12.25 -20.84 23.62
N TYR A 293 11.61 -19.68 23.85
CA TYR A 293 11.57 -19.13 25.22
C TYR A 293 10.18 -18.63 25.65
N ASP A 294 9.62 -19.33 26.64
CA ASP A 294 8.50 -18.91 27.49
C ASP A 294 8.87 -17.65 28.30
N MET A 295 8.85 -16.48 27.68
CA MET A 295 8.90 -15.18 28.38
C MET A 295 7.50 -14.55 28.41
N LEU A 296 6.60 -15.20 29.14
CA LEU A 296 5.20 -14.79 29.33
C LEU A 296 4.96 -13.72 30.42
N LEU A 297 5.97 -12.95 30.81
CA LEU A 297 5.83 -11.99 31.93
C LEU A 297 5.93 -10.51 31.58
N PHE A 298 6.28 -10.13 30.33
CA PHE A 298 6.30 -8.71 29.95
C PHE A 298 5.75 -8.36 28.56
N ALA A 299 5.33 -9.34 27.76
CA ALA A 299 4.66 -9.07 26.49
C ALA A 299 3.14 -9.20 26.66
N ARG A 300 2.43 -8.08 26.87
CA ARG A 300 1.04 -8.05 26.37
C ARG A 300 1.11 -8.07 24.85
N PRO A 301 0.35 -8.92 24.16
CA PRO A 301 0.39 -8.99 22.71
C PRO A 301 -0.07 -7.65 22.11
N LEU A 302 0.57 -7.24 21.01
CA LEU A 302 0.20 -6.03 20.25
C LEU A 302 -1.27 -6.03 19.79
N SER A 303 -1.96 -7.19 19.83
CA SER A 303 -3.40 -7.30 19.61
C SER A 303 -4.24 -6.50 20.61
N ASP A 304 -3.73 -6.26 21.82
CA ASP A 304 -4.47 -5.55 22.86
C ASP A 304 -4.49 -4.03 22.63
N PHE A 305 -3.55 -3.49 21.85
CA PHE A 305 -3.55 -2.06 21.47
C PHE A 305 -4.61 -1.71 20.43
N VAL A 306 -5.23 -2.70 19.77
CA VAL A 306 -6.32 -2.49 18.80
C VAL A 306 -7.69 -2.34 19.50
N HIS A 307 -7.78 -2.65 20.79
CA HIS A 307 -8.98 -2.45 21.61
C HIS A 307 -8.93 -1.14 22.41
N PHE A 308 -8.79 0.00 21.72
CA PHE A 308 -9.13 1.29 22.31
C PHE A 308 -10.65 1.49 22.20
N GLN A 309 -11.40 1.02 23.21
CA GLN A 309 -12.79 1.41 23.39
C GLN A 309 -12.84 2.89 23.81
N ILE A 310 -13.35 3.74 22.91
CA ILE A 310 -13.70 5.13 23.20
C ILE A 310 -14.93 5.12 24.11
N PRO A 311 -14.90 5.68 25.34
CA PRO A 311 -16.12 5.94 26.08
C PRO A 311 -16.79 7.17 25.46
N PHE A 312 -17.86 6.95 24.69
CA PHE A 312 -18.81 8.02 24.38
C PHE A 312 -19.59 8.35 25.66
N ASN A 313 -19.16 9.38 26.38
CA ASN A 313 -20.04 10.08 27.31
C ASN A 313 -20.80 11.15 26.51
N CYS A 314 -22.06 10.85 26.18
CA CYS A 314 -23.02 11.87 25.79
C CYS A 314 -23.48 12.61 27.05
N HIS A 315 -23.25 13.93 27.07
CA HIS A 315 -24.08 14.87 27.79
C HIS A 315 -24.99 15.59 26.79
#